data_AF-A0A7R9Z9N5-F1
#
_entry.id   AF-A0A7R9Z9N5-F1
#
_cell.length_a   1.000
_cell.length_b   1.000
_cell.length_c   1.000
_cell.angle_alpha   90.00
_cell.angle_beta   90.00
_cell.angle_gamma   90.00
#
_symmetry.space_group_name_H-M   'P 1'
#
loop_
_entity.id
_entity.type
_entity.pdbx_description
1 polymer ?
#
loop_
_entity_poly.entity_id
_entity_poly.type
_entity_poly.pdbx_seq_one_letter_code
_entity_poly.pdbx_strand_id
1 'polypeptide(L)'
;AGPVEYDTSGFVEKNRDELPKEATELLQGSSSELVKKLAAIIAGPGAEDAGADKKAAGGPPRRRPKSAGTRITVGGQFSKQLTELRGKIDKTSPHYVRCLKPNDQLIPDHFDPVIVADQLRCAGVVEAVRVSRVGYPQRYPHAAFLTRYRILALKELKAAARSSRKKRPVDVIVRTIAAKIQAAEEEKKNGKKAEEPAAKGKKGAKVEEKEVDLVEVGMQVGKTKVFLRRKAYETLERMRSRAMSDAAVRIQTVGRRYVAVSEYKLALWLIVKLQCHTRRIIAGGNVMEVRRDQRATRIQAEFRMFYARKQLLAKIAAARWLQKVQRGRAGRRRYEGLNRERKAKVVPKYWRWYSLSKKYA
;
A
#
# COMPACT_ATOMS: atom_id res chain seq x y z
N ALA A 1 -48.80 -16.31 13.20
CA ALA A 1 -50.06 -15.94 12.54
C ALA A 1 -51.06 -17.03 12.92
N GLY A 2 -52.04 -16.66 13.75
CA GLY A 2 -53.07 -17.57 14.25
C GLY A 2 -54.16 -17.80 13.20
N PRO A 3 -55.29 -18.43 13.59
CA PRO A 3 -56.44 -18.58 12.71
C PRO A 3 -56.98 -17.21 12.26
N VAL A 4 -57.36 -17.12 10.99
CA VAL A 4 -57.98 -15.93 10.40
C VAL A 4 -59.28 -16.37 9.74
N GLU A 5 -60.37 -15.73 10.12
CA GLU A 5 -61.67 -15.91 9.46
C GLU A 5 -61.79 -14.89 8.32
N TYR A 6 -62.20 -15.37 7.14
CA TYR A 6 -62.42 -14.54 5.97
C TYR A 6 -63.92 -14.45 5.67
N ASP A 7 -64.43 -13.23 5.55
CA ASP A 7 -65.74 -13.01 4.94
C ASP A 7 -65.61 -13.11 3.41
N THR A 8 -66.40 -13.98 2.80
CA THR A 8 -66.38 -14.23 1.35
C THR A 8 -67.18 -13.20 0.54
N SER A 9 -67.91 -12.30 1.21
CA SER A 9 -68.68 -11.25 0.57
C SER A 9 -67.79 -10.35 -0.32
N GLY A 10 -68.23 -10.11 -1.55
CA GLY A 10 -67.53 -9.26 -2.52
C GLY A 10 -66.20 -9.80 -3.08
N PHE A 11 -65.80 -11.04 -2.77
CA PHE A 11 -64.53 -11.61 -3.29
C PHE A 11 -64.48 -11.66 -4.82
N VAL A 12 -65.59 -12.06 -5.46
CA VAL A 12 -65.66 -12.18 -6.92
C VAL A 12 -65.57 -10.82 -7.60
N GLU A 13 -66.27 -9.82 -7.07
CA GLU A 13 -66.26 -8.45 -7.59
C GLU A 13 -64.88 -7.81 -7.45
N LYS A 14 -64.28 -7.91 -6.26
CA LYS A 14 -62.90 -7.43 -6.01
C LYS A 14 -61.86 -8.13 -6.87
N ASN A 15 -62.04 -9.42 -7.16
CA ASN A 15 -61.08 -10.19 -7.96
C ASN A 15 -61.23 -9.96 -9.48
N ARG A 16 -62.41 -9.53 -9.93
CA ARG A 16 -62.65 -9.15 -11.33
C ARG A 16 -61.98 -7.83 -11.67
N ASP A 17 -62.01 -6.86 -10.75
CA ASP A 17 -61.35 -5.54 -10.90
C ASP A 17 -61.67 -4.89 -12.27
N GLU A 18 -62.92 -5.05 -12.71
CA GLU A 18 -63.40 -4.55 -14.00
C GLU A 18 -63.88 -3.11 -13.81
N LEU A 19 -63.21 -2.16 -14.47
CA LEU A 19 -63.71 -0.80 -14.63
C LEU A 19 -64.76 -0.76 -15.76
N PRO A 20 -65.86 0.01 -15.59
CA PRO A 20 -66.79 0.25 -16.68
C PRO A 20 -66.06 0.82 -17.91
N LYS A 21 -66.47 0.38 -19.10
CA LYS A 21 -65.84 0.80 -20.36
C LYS A 21 -66.03 2.31 -20.58
N GLU A 22 -67.20 2.81 -20.23
CA GLU A 22 -67.59 4.21 -20.31
C GLU A 22 -66.68 5.10 -19.42
N ALA A 23 -66.30 4.59 -18.25
CA ALA A 23 -65.37 5.29 -17.36
C ALA A 23 -63.96 5.34 -17.95
N THR A 24 -63.53 4.28 -18.65
CA THR A 24 -62.23 4.22 -19.31
C THR A 24 -62.16 5.17 -20.51
N GLU A 25 -63.22 5.21 -21.33
CA GLU A 25 -63.36 6.12 -22.47
C GLU A 25 -63.42 7.59 -22.03
N LEU A 26 -64.13 7.90 -20.94
CA LEU A 26 -64.18 9.24 -20.36
C LEU A 26 -62.79 9.73 -19.92
N LEU A 27 -62.00 8.86 -19.28
CA LEU A 27 -60.64 9.20 -18.84
C LEU A 27 -59.69 9.41 -20.03
N GLN A 28 -59.87 8.68 -21.12
CA GLN A 28 -59.10 8.86 -22.37
C GLN A 28 -59.49 10.16 -23.10
N GLY A 29 -60.74 10.62 -22.97
CA GLY A 29 -61.23 11.88 -23.52
C GLY A 29 -60.87 13.14 -22.72
N SER A 30 -60.14 13.00 -21.60
CA SER A 30 -59.75 14.13 -20.74
C SER A 30 -58.88 15.16 -21.49
N SER A 31 -59.00 16.45 -21.16
CA SER A 31 -58.11 17.50 -21.68
C SER A 31 -56.69 17.45 -21.08
N SER A 32 -56.49 16.72 -19.98
CA SER A 32 -55.19 16.59 -19.30
C SER A 32 -54.39 15.41 -19.84
N GLU A 33 -53.20 15.69 -20.37
CA GLU A 33 -52.26 14.66 -20.86
C GLU A 33 -51.83 13.65 -19.79
N LEU A 34 -51.76 14.08 -18.52
CA LEU A 34 -51.46 13.16 -17.42
C LEU A 34 -52.57 12.12 -17.24
N VAL A 35 -53.83 12.56 -17.32
CA VAL A 35 -55.00 11.69 -17.14
C VAL A 35 -55.09 10.69 -18.28
N LYS A 36 -54.81 11.10 -19.52
CA LYS A 36 -54.73 10.20 -20.68
C LYS A 36 -53.66 9.12 -20.50
N LYS A 37 -52.46 9.50 -20.02
CA LYS A 37 -51.37 8.56 -19.74
C LYS A 37 -51.73 7.57 -18.64
N LEU A 38 -52.38 8.03 -17.56
CA LEU A 38 -52.84 7.16 -16.48
C LEU A 38 -53.95 6.21 -16.95
N ALA A 39 -54.89 6.69 -17.77
CA ALA A 39 -55.96 5.87 -18.35
C ALA A 39 -55.40 4.73 -19.22
N ALA A 40 -54.35 5.00 -20.01
CA ALA A 40 -53.66 3.97 -20.80
C ALA A 40 -52.96 2.91 -19.94
N ILE A 41 -52.44 3.29 -18.77
CA ILE A 41 -51.84 2.36 -17.80
C ILE A 41 -52.92 1.50 -17.12
N ILE A 42 -54.05 2.11 -16.74
CA ILE A 42 -55.17 1.45 -16.05
C ILE A 42 -55.87 0.43 -16.95
N ALA A 43 -56.02 0.71 -18.25
CA ALA A 43 -56.63 -0.21 -19.21
C ALA A 43 -55.83 -1.53 -19.42
N GLY A 44 -54.55 -1.55 -19.01
CA GLY A 44 -53.68 -2.72 -19.08
C GLY A 44 -53.37 -3.20 -20.51
N PRO A 45 -52.44 -4.16 -20.68
CA PRO A 45 -52.09 -4.73 -21.99
C PRO A 45 -53.15 -5.65 -22.60
N GLY A 46 -54.40 -5.60 -22.12
CA GLY A 46 -55.50 -6.47 -22.56
C GLY A 46 -56.57 -5.79 -23.43
N ALA A 47 -56.41 -4.50 -23.74
CA ALA A 47 -57.41 -3.74 -24.49
C ALA A 47 -57.32 -3.87 -26.02
N GLU A 48 -56.27 -4.50 -26.57
CA GLU A 48 -56.06 -4.56 -28.03
C GLU A 48 -56.65 -5.80 -28.74
N ASP A 49 -57.17 -6.81 -28.02
CA ASP A 49 -57.63 -8.06 -28.65
C ASP A 49 -59.13 -8.37 -28.47
N ALA A 50 -59.95 -7.33 -28.30
CA ALA A 50 -61.41 -7.44 -28.14
C ALA A 50 -62.20 -6.80 -29.30
N GLY A 51 -61.64 -6.81 -30.51
CA GLY A 51 -62.25 -6.18 -31.69
C GLY A 51 -61.98 -6.93 -32.99
N ALA A 52 -62.40 -8.19 -33.08
CA ALA A 52 -62.48 -8.89 -34.37
C ALA A 52 -63.73 -9.77 -34.43
N ASP A 53 -64.86 -9.15 -34.75
CA ASP A 53 -66.08 -9.85 -35.19
C ASP A 53 -65.77 -10.67 -36.45
N LYS A 54 -65.74 -12.01 -36.32
CA LYS A 54 -65.79 -12.92 -37.47
C LYS A 54 -67.18 -13.52 -37.60
N LYS A 55 -67.85 -13.14 -38.68
CA LYS A 55 -69.14 -13.66 -39.16
C LYS A 55 -69.20 -15.20 -39.14
N ALA A 56 -70.33 -15.71 -38.67
CA ALA A 56 -70.69 -17.11 -38.63
C ALA A 56 -70.82 -17.73 -40.04
N ALA A 57 -70.25 -18.91 -40.23
CA ALA A 57 -70.64 -19.86 -41.28
C ALA A 57 -70.76 -21.26 -40.65
N GLY A 58 -71.85 -21.97 -40.98
CA GLY A 58 -72.36 -23.13 -40.28
C GLY A 58 -71.50 -24.40 -40.32
N GLY A 59 -71.60 -25.19 -39.24
CA GLY A 59 -71.10 -26.56 -39.11
C GLY A 59 -71.46 -27.13 -37.72
N PRO A 60 -71.67 -28.46 -37.56
CA PRO A 60 -72.28 -29.04 -36.36
C PRO A 60 -71.32 -29.09 -35.16
N PRO A 61 -71.84 -29.20 -33.91
CA PRO A 61 -71.07 -28.87 -32.71
C PRO A 61 -70.16 -30.03 -32.31
N ARG A 62 -68.85 -29.88 -32.50
CA ARG A 62 -67.86 -30.77 -31.89
C ARG A 62 -66.73 -29.98 -31.25
N ARG A 63 -66.58 -30.25 -29.94
CA ARG A 63 -65.58 -29.75 -29.00
C ARG A 63 -65.65 -28.24 -28.72
N ARG A 64 -66.11 -27.94 -27.50
CA ARG A 64 -65.89 -26.65 -26.81
C ARG A 64 -64.50 -26.12 -27.20
N PRO A 65 -64.41 -24.98 -27.91
CA PRO A 65 -63.16 -24.24 -27.92
C PRO A 65 -62.90 -23.89 -26.46
N LYS A 66 -61.65 -23.97 -26.01
CA LYS A 66 -61.23 -23.31 -24.77
C LYS A 66 -61.33 -21.80 -25.01
N SER A 67 -62.55 -21.27 -25.09
CA SER A 67 -62.85 -19.86 -25.16
C SER A 67 -62.76 -19.31 -23.75
N ALA A 68 -61.59 -18.81 -23.42
CA ALA A 68 -61.43 -17.67 -22.54
C ALA A 68 -59.94 -17.36 -22.56
N GLY A 69 -59.55 -16.36 -23.35
CA GLY A 69 -58.40 -15.55 -22.96
C GLY A 69 -58.62 -15.23 -21.48
N THR A 70 -57.76 -15.78 -20.63
CA THR A 70 -57.97 -15.77 -19.19
C THR A 70 -58.03 -14.32 -18.78
N ARG A 71 -59.23 -13.81 -18.46
CA ARG A 71 -59.40 -12.45 -17.97
C ARG A 71 -58.41 -12.27 -16.83
N ILE A 72 -57.62 -11.20 -16.91
CA ILE A 72 -56.63 -10.92 -15.87
C ILE A 72 -57.42 -10.63 -14.60
N THR A 73 -57.26 -11.49 -13.59
CA THR A 73 -57.84 -11.29 -12.26
C THR A 73 -56.77 -10.74 -11.34
N VAL A 74 -57.19 -10.03 -10.29
CA VAL A 74 -56.27 -9.51 -9.27
C VAL A 74 -55.43 -10.64 -8.67
N GLY A 75 -56.06 -11.78 -8.34
CA GLY A 75 -55.36 -12.96 -7.83
C GLY A 75 -54.36 -13.55 -8.83
N GLY A 76 -54.71 -13.59 -10.13
CA GLY A 76 -53.80 -14.05 -11.18
C GLY A 76 -52.59 -13.12 -11.35
N GLN A 77 -52.80 -11.81 -11.33
CA GLN A 77 -51.74 -10.82 -11.43
C GLN A 77 -50.82 -10.84 -10.20
N PHE A 78 -51.40 -10.89 -8.99
CA PHE A 78 -50.64 -10.97 -7.74
C PHE A 78 -49.80 -12.25 -7.68
N SER A 79 -50.37 -13.40 -8.08
CA SER A 79 -49.64 -14.67 -8.14
C SER A 79 -48.46 -14.63 -9.11
N LYS A 80 -48.64 -14.02 -10.29
CA LYS A 80 -47.56 -13.80 -11.26
C LYS A 80 -46.45 -12.92 -10.68
N GLN A 81 -46.81 -11.77 -10.10
CA GLN A 81 -45.86 -10.85 -9.48
C GLN A 81 -45.08 -11.50 -8.33
N LEU A 82 -45.76 -12.29 -7.49
CA LEU A 82 -45.13 -13.01 -6.38
C LEU A 82 -44.14 -14.08 -6.89
N THR A 83 -44.49 -14.78 -7.97
CA THR A 83 -43.60 -15.76 -8.61
C THR A 83 -42.36 -15.09 -9.19
N GLU A 84 -42.53 -13.95 -9.87
CA GLU A 84 -41.42 -13.16 -10.41
C GLU A 84 -40.50 -12.62 -9.30
N LEU A 85 -41.09 -12.08 -8.22
CA LEU A 85 -40.35 -11.61 -7.05
C LEU A 85 -39.56 -12.76 -6.41
N ARG A 86 -40.21 -13.91 -6.23
CA ARG A 86 -39.57 -15.09 -5.65
C ARG A 86 -38.40 -15.56 -6.51
N GLY A 87 -38.59 -15.60 -7.84
CA GLY A 87 -37.52 -15.92 -8.79
C GLY A 87 -36.33 -14.94 -8.76
N LYS A 88 -36.54 -13.67 -8.39
CA LYS A 88 -35.45 -12.72 -8.13
C LYS A 88 -34.76 -13.00 -6.81
N ILE A 89 -35.51 -13.25 -5.73
CA ILE A 89 -34.96 -13.55 -4.40
C ILE A 89 -34.12 -14.84 -4.43
N ASP A 90 -34.58 -15.90 -5.08
CA ASP A 90 -33.89 -17.20 -5.14
C ASP A 90 -32.56 -17.15 -5.91
N LYS A 91 -32.34 -16.10 -6.74
CA LYS A 91 -31.05 -15.84 -7.40
C LYS A 91 -30.04 -15.13 -6.50
N THR A 92 -30.45 -14.64 -5.33
CA THR A 92 -29.61 -13.89 -4.39
C THR A 92 -29.20 -14.75 -3.19
N SER A 93 -28.33 -14.20 -2.33
CA SER A 93 -28.06 -14.75 -1.00
C SER A 93 -28.92 -14.01 0.03
N PRO A 94 -30.05 -14.58 0.48
CA PRO A 94 -30.97 -13.87 1.37
C PRO A 94 -30.40 -13.76 2.78
N HIS A 95 -30.59 -12.58 3.38
CA HIS A 95 -30.36 -12.32 4.79
C HIS A 95 -31.72 -12.02 5.44
N TYR A 96 -32.07 -12.76 6.49
CA TYR A 96 -33.40 -12.67 7.11
C TYR A 96 -33.35 -11.79 8.36
N VAL A 97 -34.22 -10.79 8.42
CA VAL A 97 -34.54 -10.02 9.62
C VAL A 97 -35.98 -10.38 10.01
N ARG A 98 -36.19 -10.78 11.26
CA ARG A 98 -37.53 -11.08 11.80
C ARG A 98 -37.91 -9.97 12.77
N CYS A 99 -38.92 -9.19 12.40
CA CYS A 99 -39.49 -8.18 13.27
C CYS A 99 -40.45 -8.83 14.27
N LEU A 100 -40.39 -8.41 15.53
CA LEU A 100 -41.28 -8.87 16.60
C LEU A 100 -42.03 -7.66 17.16
N LYS A 101 -43.34 -7.78 17.30
CA LYS A 101 -44.17 -6.78 17.99
C LYS A 101 -44.03 -6.99 19.51
N PRO A 102 -43.49 -6.02 20.27
CA PRO A 102 -43.21 -6.24 21.70
C PRO A 102 -44.47 -6.20 22.57
N ASN A 103 -45.48 -5.42 22.18
CA ASN A 103 -46.77 -5.31 22.84
C ASN A 103 -47.84 -4.79 21.86
N ASP A 104 -49.12 -5.05 22.14
CA ASP A 104 -50.22 -4.60 21.28
C ASP A 104 -50.60 -3.13 21.46
N GLN A 105 -50.24 -2.54 22.60
CA GLN A 105 -50.58 -1.17 23.00
C GLN A 105 -49.67 -0.12 22.35
N LEU A 106 -48.63 -0.54 21.62
CA LEU A 106 -47.62 0.31 20.96
C LEU A 106 -46.84 1.21 21.94
N ILE A 107 -46.66 0.76 23.18
CA ILE A 107 -45.94 1.50 24.22
C ILE A 107 -44.44 1.18 24.15
N PRO A 108 -43.54 2.18 24.15
CA PRO A 108 -42.10 1.94 24.20
C PRO A 108 -41.70 1.26 25.52
N ASP A 109 -40.63 0.46 25.49
CA ASP A 109 -40.08 -0.27 26.64
C ASP A 109 -41.04 -1.22 27.38
N HIS A 110 -42.21 -1.48 26.79
CA HIS A 110 -43.16 -2.46 27.30
C HIS A 110 -43.04 -3.79 26.55
N PHE A 111 -42.66 -4.85 27.24
CA PHE A 111 -42.43 -6.18 26.67
C PHE A 111 -43.46 -7.18 27.20
N ASP A 112 -44.33 -7.66 26.31
CA ASP A 112 -45.25 -8.75 26.59
C ASP A 112 -44.61 -10.10 26.21
N PRO A 113 -44.24 -10.94 27.20
CA PRO A 113 -43.57 -12.20 26.93
C PRO A 113 -44.47 -13.21 26.20
N VAL A 114 -45.79 -13.15 26.37
CA VAL A 114 -46.72 -14.12 25.79
C VAL A 114 -46.86 -13.87 24.29
N ILE A 115 -47.12 -12.61 23.90
CA ILE A 115 -47.25 -12.21 22.49
C ILE A 115 -45.93 -12.45 21.74
N VAL A 116 -44.79 -12.16 22.36
CA VAL A 116 -43.48 -12.36 21.73
C VAL A 116 -43.16 -13.85 21.61
N ALA A 117 -43.45 -14.67 22.63
CA ALA A 117 -43.26 -16.12 22.56
C ALA A 117 -44.10 -16.77 21.45
N ASP A 118 -45.36 -16.36 21.29
CA ASP A 118 -46.23 -16.85 20.21
C ASP A 118 -45.72 -16.47 18.83
N GLN A 119 -45.25 -15.23 18.65
CA GLN A 119 -44.61 -14.82 17.40
C GLN A 119 -43.37 -15.66 17.10
N LEU A 120 -42.52 -15.94 18.09
CA LEU A 120 -41.32 -16.78 17.93
C LEU A 120 -41.66 -18.22 17.54
N ARG A 121 -42.71 -18.79 18.13
CA ARG A 121 -43.23 -20.13 17.78
C ARG A 121 -43.81 -20.14 16.37
N CYS A 122 -44.72 -19.22 16.05
CA CYS A 122 -45.33 -19.13 14.72
C CYS A 122 -44.31 -18.84 13.60
N ALA A 123 -43.26 -18.07 13.88
CA ALA A 123 -42.20 -17.79 12.92
C ALA A 123 -41.17 -18.93 12.79
N GLY A 124 -41.33 -20.03 13.54
CA GLY A 124 -40.43 -21.17 13.56
C GLY A 124 -39.02 -20.81 14.03
N VAL A 125 -38.88 -19.76 14.83
CA VAL A 125 -37.57 -19.27 15.29
C VAL A 125 -36.95 -20.26 16.26
N VAL A 126 -37.76 -20.79 17.18
CA VAL A 126 -37.32 -21.71 18.23
C VAL A 126 -36.76 -23.00 17.62
N GLU A 127 -37.48 -23.58 16.66
CA GLU A 127 -37.09 -24.77 15.92
C GLU A 127 -35.85 -24.52 15.06
N ALA A 128 -35.80 -23.37 14.35
CA ALA A 128 -34.64 -23.00 13.55
C ALA A 128 -33.38 -22.84 14.41
N VAL A 129 -33.49 -22.24 15.59
CA VAL A 129 -32.37 -22.10 16.55
C VAL A 129 -31.96 -23.46 17.09
N ARG A 130 -32.91 -24.32 17.45
CA ARG A 130 -32.65 -25.69 17.94
C ARG A 130 -31.89 -26.53 16.90
N VAL A 131 -32.36 -26.55 15.65
CA VAL A 131 -31.70 -27.23 14.54
C VAL A 131 -30.31 -26.63 14.26
N SER A 132 -30.17 -25.31 14.35
CA SER A 132 -28.88 -24.64 14.13
C SER A 132 -27.85 -24.90 15.24
N ARG A 133 -28.30 -25.08 16.49
CA ARG A 133 -27.42 -25.38 17.64
C ARG A 133 -26.93 -26.82 17.65
N VAL A 134 -27.80 -27.78 17.35
CA VAL A 134 -27.44 -29.20 17.32
C VAL A 134 -26.78 -29.58 15.99
N GLY A 135 -27.21 -28.95 14.90
CA GLY A 135 -26.75 -29.20 13.55
C GLY A 135 -25.45 -28.49 13.18
N TYR A 136 -25.09 -28.64 11.91
CA TYR A 136 -23.89 -28.05 11.30
C TYR A 136 -24.31 -26.97 10.28
N PRO A 137 -24.51 -25.71 10.73
CA PRO A 137 -24.98 -24.63 9.87
C PRO A 137 -23.98 -24.30 8.76
N GLN A 138 -22.67 -24.45 9.03
CA GLN A 138 -21.63 -24.14 8.07
C GLN A 138 -21.20 -25.40 7.31
N ARG A 139 -21.26 -25.34 5.98
CA ARG A 139 -20.98 -26.46 5.08
C ARG A 139 -20.03 -26.04 3.97
N TYR A 140 -18.86 -26.67 3.89
CA TYR A 140 -17.87 -26.39 2.86
C TYR A 140 -17.68 -27.58 1.93
N PRO A 141 -17.72 -27.40 0.60
CA PRO A 141 -17.17 -28.39 -0.32
C PRO A 141 -15.70 -28.69 0.02
N HIS A 142 -15.28 -29.94 -0.13
CA HIS A 142 -13.91 -30.37 0.19
C HIS A 142 -12.84 -29.48 -0.46
N ALA A 143 -12.95 -29.18 -1.76
CA ALA A 143 -12.01 -28.32 -2.47
C ALA A 143 -11.93 -26.90 -1.87
N ALA A 144 -13.08 -26.29 -1.57
CA ALA A 144 -13.13 -24.96 -0.97
C ALA A 144 -12.54 -24.94 0.44
N PHE A 145 -12.80 -25.98 1.24
CA PHE A 145 -12.23 -26.13 2.58
C PHE A 145 -10.70 -26.23 2.54
N LEU A 146 -10.17 -27.06 1.63
CA LEU A 146 -8.72 -27.22 1.45
C LEU A 146 -8.06 -25.90 1.06
N THR A 147 -8.58 -25.21 0.04
CA THR A 147 -8.01 -23.93 -0.42
C THR A 147 -8.05 -22.87 0.67
N ARG A 148 -9.16 -22.77 1.41
CA ARG A 148 -9.35 -21.74 2.43
C ARG A 148 -8.48 -21.96 3.67
N TYR A 149 -8.38 -23.19 4.15
CA TYR A 149 -7.74 -23.50 5.44
C TYR A 149 -6.36 -24.17 5.31
N ARG A 150 -5.81 -24.30 4.08
CA ARG A 150 -4.48 -24.87 3.83
C ARG A 150 -3.39 -24.30 4.73
N ILE A 151 -3.44 -22.98 4.95
CA ILE A 151 -2.44 -22.22 5.73
C ILE A 151 -2.25 -22.78 7.15
N LEU A 152 -3.28 -23.39 7.73
CA LEU A 152 -3.26 -23.90 9.10
C LEU A 152 -2.60 -25.27 9.23
N ALA A 153 -2.39 -26.00 8.13
CA ALA A 153 -1.89 -27.38 8.14
C ALA A 153 -0.87 -27.64 7.01
N LEU A 154 -0.12 -26.61 6.58
CA LEU A 154 0.83 -26.72 5.46
C LEU A 154 1.91 -27.78 5.68
N LYS A 155 2.39 -27.96 6.92
CA LYS A 155 3.48 -28.90 7.23
C LYS A 155 2.98 -30.34 7.14
N GLU A 156 1.83 -30.57 7.75
CA GLU A 156 1.14 -31.85 7.89
C GLU A 156 0.63 -32.34 6.51
N LEU A 157 0.10 -31.43 5.69
CA LEU A 157 -0.27 -31.72 4.29
C LEU A 157 0.93 -32.12 3.44
N LYS A 158 2.06 -31.41 3.54
CA LYS A 158 3.28 -31.76 2.80
C LYS A 158 3.85 -33.10 3.25
N ALA A 159 3.79 -33.40 4.55
CA ALA A 159 4.20 -34.69 5.09
C ALA A 159 3.31 -35.82 4.58
N ALA A 160 1.99 -35.62 4.58
CA ALA A 160 1.04 -36.60 4.05
C ALA A 160 1.23 -36.86 2.55
N ALA A 161 1.54 -35.82 1.76
CA ALA A 161 1.82 -35.96 0.32
C ALA A 161 3.09 -36.77 0.02
N ARG A 162 4.04 -36.82 0.96
CA ARG A 162 5.29 -37.60 0.83
C ARG A 162 5.18 -39.03 1.37
N SER A 163 4.08 -39.36 2.05
CA SER A 163 3.87 -40.68 2.63
C SER A 163 3.41 -41.68 1.58
N SER A 164 3.83 -42.94 1.72
CA SER A 164 3.37 -44.05 0.87
C SER A 164 1.89 -44.38 1.08
N ARG A 165 1.34 -44.09 2.26
CA ARG A 165 -0.07 -44.35 2.58
C ARG A 165 -0.94 -43.17 2.15
N LYS A 166 -1.73 -43.35 1.10
CA LYS A 166 -2.68 -42.34 0.59
C LYS A 166 -3.76 -42.03 1.64
N LYS A 167 -3.66 -40.87 2.29
CA LYS A 167 -4.72 -40.28 3.12
C LYS A 167 -5.41 -39.17 2.33
N ARG A 168 -6.73 -39.02 2.48
CA ARG A 168 -7.44 -37.90 1.85
C ARG A 168 -6.94 -36.58 2.47
N PRO A 169 -6.54 -35.57 1.67
CA PRO A 169 -6.03 -34.31 2.21
C PRO A 169 -6.98 -33.62 3.18
N VAL A 170 -8.29 -33.75 2.96
CA VAL A 170 -9.34 -33.17 3.81
C VAL A 170 -9.29 -33.76 5.21
N ASP A 171 -9.13 -35.08 5.33
CA ASP A 171 -9.06 -35.77 6.62
C ASP A 171 -7.82 -35.33 7.40
N VAL A 172 -6.69 -35.14 6.71
CA VAL A 172 -5.45 -34.65 7.33
C VAL A 172 -5.63 -33.24 7.88
N ILE A 173 -6.18 -32.31 7.08
CA ILE A 173 -6.42 -30.94 7.55
C ILE A 173 -7.42 -30.92 8.70
N VAL A 174 -8.55 -31.61 8.57
CA VAL A 174 -9.61 -31.60 9.59
C VAL A 174 -9.11 -32.16 10.91
N ARG A 175 -8.39 -33.28 10.91
CA ARG A 175 -7.77 -33.84 12.13
C ARG A 175 -6.72 -32.92 12.73
N THR A 176 -5.88 -32.31 11.90
CA THR A 176 -4.85 -31.35 12.37
C THR A 176 -5.49 -30.12 13.03
N ILE A 177 -6.55 -29.58 12.41
CA ILE A 177 -7.30 -28.45 12.96
C ILE A 177 -7.97 -28.85 14.27
N ALA A 178 -8.64 -30.01 14.30
CA ALA A 178 -9.34 -30.48 15.48
C ALA A 178 -8.39 -30.68 16.67
N ALA A 179 -7.21 -31.27 16.43
CA ALA A 179 -6.16 -31.38 17.44
C ALA A 179 -5.68 -30.02 17.96
N LYS A 180 -5.51 -29.02 17.07
CA LYS A 180 -5.13 -27.65 17.48
C LYS A 180 -6.23 -26.95 18.28
N ILE A 181 -7.50 -27.19 17.97
CA ILE A 181 -8.62 -26.64 18.72
C ILE A 181 -8.67 -27.25 20.12
N GLN A 182 -8.56 -28.58 20.24
CA GLN A 182 -8.53 -29.27 21.54
C GLN A 182 -7.36 -28.78 22.41
N ALA A 183 -6.15 -28.72 21.84
CA ALA A 183 -4.98 -28.21 22.57
C ALA A 183 -5.20 -26.76 23.07
N ALA A 184 -5.78 -25.89 22.24
CA ALA A 184 -6.08 -24.50 22.64
C ALA A 184 -7.19 -24.39 23.70
N GLU A 185 -8.12 -25.36 23.77
CA GLU A 185 -9.14 -25.43 24.82
C GLU A 185 -8.56 -25.98 26.13
N GLU A 186 -7.66 -26.97 26.07
CA GLU A 186 -6.93 -27.49 27.22
C GLU A 186 -6.00 -26.42 27.84
N GLU A 187 -5.30 -25.64 27.01
CA GLU A 187 -4.47 -24.51 27.46
C GLU A 187 -5.28 -23.46 28.24
N LYS A 188 -6.54 -23.20 27.83
CA LYS A 188 -7.44 -22.29 28.54
C LYS A 188 -7.95 -22.84 29.87
N LYS A 189 -8.15 -24.16 29.97
CA LYS A 189 -8.56 -24.82 31.22
C LYS A 189 -7.42 -24.89 32.24
N ASN A 190 -6.18 -25.07 31.80
CA ASN A 190 -5.04 -25.31 32.69
C ASN A 190 -4.15 -24.09 32.97
N GLY A 191 -4.41 -22.92 32.39
CA GLY A 191 -3.77 -21.64 32.77
C GLY A 191 -2.25 -21.55 32.57
N LYS A 192 -1.60 -22.57 31.97
CA LYS A 192 -0.17 -22.59 31.66
C LYS A 192 0.02 -22.65 30.14
N LYS A 193 0.80 -21.70 29.60
CA LYS A 193 1.29 -21.75 28.21
C LYS A 193 2.10 -23.03 28.04
N ALA A 194 1.67 -23.92 27.16
CA ALA A 194 2.53 -24.99 26.67
C ALA A 194 3.55 -24.34 25.72
N GLU A 195 4.84 -24.61 25.96
CA GLU A 195 5.90 -24.29 25.01
C GLU A 195 5.59 -24.95 23.65
N GLU A 196 5.76 -24.18 22.58
CA GLU A 196 5.85 -24.70 21.22
C GLU A 196 6.85 -25.87 21.21
N PRO A 197 6.48 -27.08 20.78
CA PRO A 197 7.43 -28.19 20.78
C PRO A 197 8.52 -27.85 19.78
N ALA A 198 9.70 -27.53 20.31
CA ALA A 198 10.92 -27.35 19.55
C ALA A 198 11.11 -28.57 18.65
N ALA A 199 11.21 -28.31 17.34
CA ALA A 199 11.50 -29.32 16.34
C ALA A 199 12.89 -29.90 16.56
N LYS A 200 13.02 -30.87 17.47
CA LYS A 200 14.17 -31.79 17.53
C LYS A 200 13.80 -33.05 16.79
N GLY A 201 14.45 -33.23 15.64
CA GLY A 201 14.37 -34.46 14.86
C GLY A 201 14.84 -35.64 15.69
N LYS A 202 13.94 -36.60 15.92
CA LYS A 202 14.29 -38.00 16.17
C LYS A 202 13.49 -38.86 15.21
N LYS A 203 14.22 -39.54 14.32
CA LYS A 203 13.72 -40.55 13.41
C LYS A 203 13.29 -41.78 14.22
N GLY A 204 12.14 -42.35 13.88
CA GLY A 204 11.76 -43.70 14.29
C GLY A 204 11.07 -43.78 15.65
N ALA A 205 9.86 -43.26 15.77
CA ALA A 205 8.90 -43.71 16.77
C ALA A 205 7.52 -43.75 16.14
N LYS A 206 6.85 -44.89 16.26
CA LYS A 206 5.51 -45.18 15.78
C LYS A 206 4.55 -44.22 16.49
N VAL A 207 4.09 -43.17 15.81
CA VAL A 207 3.12 -42.21 16.36
C VAL A 207 1.78 -42.92 16.40
N GLU A 208 1.35 -43.35 17.58
CA GLU A 208 -0.04 -43.69 17.84
C GLU A 208 -0.88 -42.42 17.58
N GLU A 209 -1.74 -42.46 16.56
CA GLU A 209 -2.68 -41.38 16.27
C GLU A 209 -3.66 -41.30 17.44
N LYS A 210 -3.43 -40.36 18.37
CA LYS A 210 -4.43 -40.00 19.39
C LYS A 210 -5.74 -39.70 18.65
N GLU A 211 -6.75 -40.54 18.87
CA GLU A 211 -8.01 -40.45 18.14
C GLU A 211 -8.76 -39.19 18.59
N VAL A 212 -8.76 -38.18 17.73
CA VAL A 212 -9.42 -36.90 18.00
C VAL A 212 -10.92 -37.07 17.74
N ASP A 213 -11.75 -36.92 18.77
CA ASP A 213 -13.20 -36.88 18.59
C ASP A 213 -13.62 -35.59 17.86
N LEU A 214 -13.88 -35.73 16.57
CA LEU A 214 -14.32 -34.66 15.70
C LEU A 214 -15.68 -34.09 16.11
N VAL A 215 -16.55 -34.92 16.70
CA VAL A 215 -17.92 -34.54 17.06
C VAL A 215 -17.92 -33.57 18.25
N GLU A 216 -17.06 -33.83 19.25
CA GLU A 216 -16.88 -32.95 20.41
C GLU A 216 -16.37 -31.57 19.99
N VAL A 217 -15.40 -31.53 19.08
CA VAL A 217 -14.88 -30.28 18.49
C VAL A 217 -15.94 -29.56 17.65
N GLY A 218 -16.98 -30.27 17.21
CA GLY A 218 -18.05 -29.72 16.37
C GLY A 218 -17.70 -29.70 14.89
N MET A 219 -16.92 -30.67 14.42
CA MET A 219 -16.58 -30.89 13.00
C MET A 219 -17.05 -32.27 12.54
N GLN A 220 -17.51 -32.38 11.30
CA GLN A 220 -17.82 -33.68 10.69
C GLN A 220 -17.44 -33.69 9.21
N VAL A 221 -16.85 -34.79 8.74
CA VAL A 221 -16.49 -34.97 7.34
C VAL A 221 -17.50 -35.87 6.67
N GLY A 222 -18.26 -35.33 5.72
CA GLY A 222 -19.14 -36.11 4.84
C GLY A 222 -18.44 -36.55 3.55
N LYS A 223 -19.20 -37.18 2.64
CA LYS A 223 -18.68 -37.68 1.35
C LYS A 223 -18.06 -36.57 0.48
N THR A 224 -18.70 -35.40 0.43
CA THR A 224 -18.32 -34.27 -0.46
C THR A 224 -18.10 -32.95 0.27
N LYS A 225 -18.53 -32.84 1.53
CA LYS A 225 -18.53 -31.61 2.31
C LYS A 225 -17.97 -31.82 3.71
N VAL A 226 -17.40 -30.77 4.28
CA VAL A 226 -17.06 -30.64 5.70
C VAL A 226 -18.13 -29.80 6.37
N PHE A 227 -18.59 -30.26 7.52
CA PHE A 227 -19.67 -29.68 8.31
C PHE A 227 -19.08 -29.13 9.62
N LEU A 228 -19.43 -27.90 9.97
CA LEU A 228 -18.90 -27.21 11.15
C LEU A 228 -20.04 -26.61 11.98
N ARG A 229 -19.93 -26.77 13.31
CA ARG A 229 -20.73 -26.01 14.28
C ARG A 229 -20.19 -24.58 14.39
N ARG A 230 -21.01 -23.66 14.89
CA ARG A 230 -20.67 -22.23 15.02
C ARG A 230 -19.35 -22.01 15.79
N LYS A 231 -19.21 -22.61 16.98
CA LYS A 231 -18.00 -22.46 17.83
C LYS A 231 -16.72 -22.92 17.12
N ALA A 232 -16.80 -24.07 16.44
CA ALA A 232 -15.68 -24.63 15.67
C ALA A 232 -15.29 -23.71 14.51
N TYR A 233 -16.28 -23.22 13.76
CA TYR A 233 -16.08 -22.30 12.64
C TYR A 233 -15.45 -20.97 13.08
N GLU A 234 -15.97 -20.34 14.14
CA GLU A 234 -15.43 -19.08 14.67
C GLU A 234 -13.99 -19.22 15.16
N THR A 235 -13.68 -20.34 15.83
CA THR A 235 -12.32 -20.64 16.29
C THR A 235 -11.38 -20.86 15.11
N LEU A 236 -11.83 -21.61 14.11
CA LEU A 236 -11.09 -21.87 12.89
C LEU A 236 -10.80 -20.58 12.10
N GLU A 237 -11.79 -19.70 11.93
CA GLU A 237 -11.59 -18.44 11.21
C GLU A 237 -10.66 -17.50 12.01
N ARG A 238 -10.76 -17.48 13.35
CA ARG A 238 -9.82 -16.72 14.20
C ARG A 238 -8.37 -17.20 14.04
N MET A 239 -8.15 -18.52 14.03
CA MET A 239 -6.82 -19.10 13.79
C MET A 239 -6.29 -18.74 12.41
N ARG A 240 -7.15 -18.81 11.38
CA ARG A 240 -6.80 -18.45 10.00
C ARG A 240 -6.42 -16.97 9.89
N SER A 241 -7.20 -16.06 10.47
CA SER A 241 -6.92 -14.63 10.47
C SER A 241 -5.57 -14.34 11.13
N ARG A 242 -5.28 -14.96 12.29
CA ARG A 242 -3.97 -14.82 12.96
C ARG A 242 -2.81 -15.29 12.07
N ALA A 243 -2.92 -16.49 11.50
CA ALA A 243 -1.88 -17.03 10.62
C ALA A 243 -1.65 -16.16 9.37
N MET A 244 -2.71 -15.57 8.79
CA MET A 244 -2.59 -14.62 7.69
C MET A 244 -1.92 -13.30 8.11
N SER A 245 -2.31 -12.75 9.27
CA SER A 245 -1.69 -11.56 9.83
C SER A 245 -0.20 -11.76 10.12
N ASP A 246 0.18 -12.88 10.73
CA ASP A 246 1.60 -13.19 11.01
C ASP A 246 2.42 -13.31 9.74
N ALA A 247 1.87 -13.95 8.70
CA ALA A 247 2.51 -14.03 7.39
C ALA A 247 2.65 -12.65 6.74
N ALA A 248 1.61 -11.81 6.83
CA ALA A 248 1.65 -10.44 6.32
C ALA A 248 2.72 -9.60 7.04
N VAL A 249 2.81 -9.69 8.37
CA VAL A 249 3.82 -8.98 9.15
C VAL A 249 5.23 -9.42 8.74
N ARG A 250 5.48 -10.71 8.55
CA ARG A 250 6.79 -11.21 8.05
C ARG A 250 7.14 -10.60 6.70
N ILE A 251 6.21 -10.57 5.75
CA ILE A 251 6.44 -9.96 4.43
C ILE A 251 6.69 -8.45 4.57
N GLN A 252 5.87 -7.76 5.38
CA GLN A 252 5.97 -6.32 5.61
C GLN A 252 7.29 -5.94 6.28
N THR A 253 7.80 -6.71 7.24
CA THR A 253 9.10 -6.44 7.89
C THR A 253 10.25 -6.49 6.89
N VAL A 254 10.25 -7.47 5.97
CA VAL A 254 11.25 -7.55 4.89
C VAL A 254 11.10 -6.37 3.93
N GLY A 255 9.87 -6.03 3.52
CA GLY A 255 9.60 -4.90 2.64
C GLY A 255 10.05 -3.56 3.24
N ARG A 256 9.69 -3.30 4.50
CA ARG A 256 10.10 -2.08 5.23
C ARG A 256 11.61 -1.99 5.38
N ARG A 257 12.28 -3.11 5.72
CA ARG A 257 13.74 -3.16 5.78
C ARG A 257 14.37 -2.84 4.43
N TYR A 258 13.85 -3.41 3.34
CA TYR A 258 14.37 -3.16 2.00
C TYR A 258 14.33 -1.67 1.64
N VAL A 259 13.19 -1.02 1.85
CA VAL A 259 13.01 0.42 1.59
C VAL A 259 14.01 1.24 2.42
N ALA A 260 14.06 1.01 3.75
CA ALA A 260 14.95 1.76 4.63
C ALA A 260 16.44 1.58 4.27
N VAL A 261 16.87 0.36 3.93
CA VAL A 261 18.26 0.09 3.52
C VAL A 261 18.58 0.75 2.18
N SER A 262 17.62 0.77 1.24
CA SER A 262 17.80 1.43 -0.05
C SER A 262 18.01 2.93 0.12
N GLU A 263 17.15 3.58 0.91
CA GLU A 263 17.25 5.01 1.23
C GLU A 263 18.57 5.34 1.95
N TYR A 264 18.95 4.54 2.95
CA TYR A 264 20.21 4.72 3.67
C TYR A 264 21.43 4.64 2.75
N LYS A 265 21.49 3.64 1.85
CA LYS A 265 22.60 3.48 0.91
C LYS A 265 22.70 4.66 -0.05
N LEU A 266 21.57 5.17 -0.54
CA LEU A 266 21.54 6.36 -1.39
C LEU A 266 22.09 7.58 -0.64
N ALA A 267 21.63 7.81 0.58
CA ALA A 267 22.11 8.91 1.42
C ALA A 267 23.62 8.82 1.68
N LEU A 268 24.12 7.63 2.01
CA LEU A 268 25.55 7.41 2.27
C LEU A 268 26.40 7.66 1.01
N TRP A 269 25.93 7.22 -0.16
CA TRP A 269 26.61 7.50 -1.43
C TRP A 269 26.69 9.02 -1.71
N LEU A 270 25.60 9.75 -1.51
CA LEU A 270 25.55 11.20 -1.69
C LEU A 270 26.50 11.92 -0.72
N ILE A 271 26.48 11.55 0.55
CA ILE A 271 27.35 12.15 1.58
C ILE A 271 28.83 11.92 1.24
N VAL A 272 29.22 10.70 0.88
CA VAL A 272 30.61 10.39 0.51
C VAL A 272 31.03 11.21 -0.72
N LYS A 273 30.16 11.34 -1.73
CA LYS A 273 30.44 12.17 -2.91
C LYS A 273 30.65 13.64 -2.54
N LEU A 274 29.77 14.19 -1.69
CA LEU A 274 29.89 15.56 -1.21
C LEU A 274 31.20 15.76 -0.42
N GLN A 275 31.49 14.86 0.53
CA GLN A 275 32.72 14.91 1.33
C GLN A 275 33.98 14.87 0.47
N CYS A 276 34.04 14.01 -0.55
CA CYS A 276 35.15 13.96 -1.49
C CYS A 276 35.32 15.28 -2.26
N HIS A 277 34.21 15.88 -2.71
CA HIS A 277 34.24 17.17 -3.40
C HIS A 277 34.72 18.30 -2.49
N THR A 278 34.18 18.39 -1.27
CA THR A 278 34.59 19.39 -0.27
C THR A 278 36.06 19.25 0.10
N ARG A 279 36.55 18.02 0.34
CA ARG A 279 37.97 17.75 0.61
C ARG A 279 38.87 18.22 -0.53
N ARG A 280 38.45 18.01 -1.78
CA ARG A 280 39.18 18.50 -2.96
C ARG A 280 39.24 20.03 -3.01
N ILE A 281 38.13 20.72 -2.72
CA ILE A 281 38.09 22.19 -2.68
C ILE A 281 39.04 22.71 -1.61
N ILE A 282 38.98 22.17 -0.39
CA ILE A 282 39.85 22.58 0.72
C ILE A 282 41.32 22.37 0.36
N ALA A 283 41.69 21.19 -0.16
CA ALA A 283 43.06 20.92 -0.59
C ALA A 283 43.52 21.88 -1.71
N GLY A 284 42.63 22.20 -2.66
CA GLY A 284 42.89 23.20 -3.70
C GLY A 284 43.13 24.60 -3.13
N GLY A 285 42.36 25.01 -2.13
CA GLY A 285 42.55 26.26 -1.40
C GLY A 285 43.93 26.34 -0.74
N ASN A 286 44.30 25.32 0.03
CA ASN A 286 45.58 25.25 0.73
C ASN A 286 46.77 25.30 -0.25
N VAL A 287 46.70 24.58 -1.38
CA VAL A 287 47.75 24.62 -2.41
C VAL A 287 47.88 26.02 -3.02
N MET A 288 46.76 26.70 -3.27
CA MET A 288 46.77 28.06 -3.81
C MET A 288 47.37 29.06 -2.83
N GLU A 289 47.10 28.91 -1.53
CA GLU A 289 47.71 29.72 -0.47
C GLU A 289 49.23 29.54 -0.42
N VAL A 290 49.71 28.28 -0.35
CA VAL A 290 51.17 27.98 -0.37
C VAL A 290 51.83 28.54 -1.64
N ARG A 291 51.18 28.41 -2.81
CA ARG A 291 51.70 28.98 -4.07
C ARG A 291 51.76 30.50 -4.02
N ARG A 292 50.80 31.18 -3.39
CA ARG A 292 50.82 32.64 -3.21
C ARG A 292 51.99 33.05 -2.31
N ASP A 293 52.20 32.36 -1.20
CA ASP A 293 53.29 32.65 -0.26
C ASP A 293 54.67 32.43 -0.89
N GLN A 294 54.84 31.34 -1.65
CA GLN A 294 56.08 31.08 -2.39
C GLN A 294 56.36 32.16 -3.44
N ARG A 295 55.32 32.60 -4.18
CA ARG A 295 55.45 33.69 -5.15
C ARG A 295 55.79 35.02 -4.47
N ALA A 296 55.11 35.34 -3.37
CA ALA A 296 55.40 36.54 -2.57
C ALA A 296 56.83 36.52 -2.05
N THR A 297 57.28 35.40 -1.48
CA THR A 297 58.64 35.20 -0.98
C THR A 297 59.68 35.35 -2.10
N ARG A 298 59.40 34.80 -3.29
CA ARG A 298 60.28 34.94 -4.45
C ARG A 298 60.40 36.41 -4.89
N ILE A 299 59.27 37.11 -5.04
CA ILE A 299 59.26 38.53 -5.39
C ILE A 299 60.02 39.36 -4.34
N GLN A 300 59.79 39.09 -3.06
CA GLN A 300 60.50 39.75 -1.96
C GLN A 300 62.01 39.47 -2.00
N ALA A 301 62.43 38.23 -2.25
CA ALA A 301 63.83 37.84 -2.33
C ALA A 301 64.53 38.49 -3.53
N GLU A 302 63.89 38.48 -4.71
CA GLU A 302 64.39 39.14 -5.93
C GLU A 302 64.53 40.65 -5.70
N PHE A 303 63.54 41.29 -5.05
CA PHE A 303 63.60 42.71 -4.72
C PHE A 303 64.71 43.04 -3.70
N ARG A 304 64.84 42.25 -2.62
CA ARG A 304 65.92 42.43 -1.62
C ARG A 304 67.30 42.30 -2.25
N MET A 305 67.50 41.30 -3.11
CA MET A 305 68.75 41.11 -3.86
C MET A 305 69.02 42.28 -4.81
N PHE A 306 68.03 42.70 -5.59
CA PHE A 306 68.14 43.84 -6.50
C PHE A 306 68.56 45.11 -5.75
N TYR A 307 67.92 45.41 -4.62
CA TYR A 307 68.21 46.58 -3.82
C TYR A 307 69.62 46.54 -3.22
N ALA A 308 70.04 45.41 -2.64
CA ALA A 308 71.39 45.21 -2.12
C ALA A 308 72.46 45.35 -3.22
N ARG A 309 72.24 44.76 -4.40
CA ARG A 309 73.13 44.88 -5.55
C ARG A 309 73.24 46.32 -6.03
N LYS A 310 72.12 47.05 -6.13
CA LYS A 310 72.11 48.48 -6.49
C LYS A 310 72.95 49.31 -5.52
N GLN A 311 72.80 49.09 -4.22
CA GLN A 311 73.60 49.78 -3.20
C GLN A 311 75.11 49.44 -3.30
N LEU A 312 75.46 48.17 -3.48
CA LEU A 312 76.85 47.74 -3.62
C LEU A 312 77.50 48.36 -4.86
N LEU A 313 76.81 48.34 -6.00
CA LEU A 313 77.30 48.94 -7.23
C LEU A 313 77.50 50.45 -7.10
N ALA A 314 76.61 51.15 -6.40
CA ALA A 314 76.78 52.58 -6.10
C ALA A 314 78.03 52.84 -5.24
N LYS A 315 78.26 52.02 -4.20
CA LYS A 315 79.48 52.10 -3.37
C LYS A 315 80.75 51.81 -4.18
N ILE A 316 80.75 50.78 -5.03
CA ILE A 316 81.88 50.45 -5.90
C ILE A 316 82.15 51.58 -6.89
N ALA A 317 81.11 52.17 -7.50
CA ALA A 317 81.25 53.29 -8.42
C ALA A 317 81.89 54.51 -7.73
N ALA A 318 81.42 54.85 -6.52
CA ALA A 318 82.00 55.92 -5.71
C ALA A 318 83.47 55.64 -5.34
N ALA A 319 83.79 54.41 -4.91
CA ALA A 319 85.15 54.00 -4.57
C ALA A 319 86.09 54.06 -5.80
N ARG A 320 85.65 53.55 -6.96
CA ARG A 320 86.42 53.64 -8.21
C ARG A 320 86.65 55.08 -8.65
N TRP A 321 85.65 55.94 -8.49
CA TRP A 321 85.78 57.37 -8.77
C TRP A 321 86.82 58.02 -7.83
N LEU A 322 86.75 57.76 -6.53
CA LEU A 322 87.74 58.25 -5.55
C LEU A 322 89.14 57.77 -5.88
N GLN A 323 89.30 56.48 -6.20
CA GLN A 323 90.58 55.90 -6.62
C GLN A 323 91.12 56.56 -7.89
N LYS A 324 90.27 56.80 -8.90
CA LYS A 324 90.64 57.53 -10.13
C LYS A 324 91.12 58.94 -9.81
N VAL A 325 90.39 59.68 -8.98
CA VAL A 325 90.76 61.04 -8.56
C VAL A 325 92.08 61.04 -7.81
N GLN A 326 92.27 60.11 -6.86
CA GLN A 326 93.49 60.01 -6.06
C GLN A 326 94.71 59.62 -6.90
N ARG A 327 94.58 58.64 -7.81
CA ARG A 327 95.62 58.29 -8.78
C ARG A 327 95.98 59.49 -9.66
N GLY A 328 94.99 60.24 -10.13
CA GLY A 328 95.19 61.48 -10.88
C GLY A 328 95.93 62.55 -10.06
N ARG A 329 95.56 62.76 -8.79
CA ARG A 329 96.26 63.68 -7.87
C ARG A 329 97.69 63.25 -7.59
N ALA A 330 97.92 61.96 -7.33
CA ALA A 330 99.26 61.42 -7.11
C ALA A 330 100.15 61.58 -8.35
N GLY A 331 99.61 61.31 -9.55
CA GLY A 331 100.30 61.55 -10.82
C GLY A 331 100.67 63.02 -11.02
N ARG A 332 99.74 63.95 -10.77
CA ARG A 332 100.02 65.40 -10.85
C ARG A 332 101.08 65.85 -9.84
N ARG A 333 101.04 65.38 -8.59
CA ARG A 333 102.09 65.68 -7.59
C ARG A 333 103.46 65.17 -8.01
N ARG A 334 103.54 63.95 -8.58
CA ARG A 334 104.80 63.42 -9.15
C ARG A 334 105.30 64.29 -10.29
N TYR A 335 104.43 64.69 -11.21
CA TYR A 335 104.78 65.58 -12.32
C TYR A 335 105.27 66.95 -11.82
N GLU A 336 104.60 67.55 -10.84
CA GLU A 336 105.03 68.82 -10.22
C GLU A 336 106.42 68.71 -9.58
N GLY A 337 106.71 67.60 -8.88
CA GLY A 337 108.04 67.31 -8.34
C GLY A 337 109.10 67.25 -9.43
N LEU A 338 108.90 66.42 -10.46
CA LEU A 338 109.81 66.30 -11.61
C LEU A 338 109.96 67.63 -12.37
N ASN A 339 108.88 68.42 -12.48
CA ASN A 339 108.91 69.72 -13.13
C ASN A 339 109.70 70.75 -12.29
N ARG A 340 109.61 70.70 -10.96
CA ARG A 340 110.46 71.50 -10.07
C ARG A 340 111.93 71.14 -10.23
N GLU A 341 112.27 69.85 -10.25
CA GLU A 341 113.64 69.39 -10.50
C GLU A 341 114.17 69.81 -11.88
N ARG A 342 113.35 69.66 -12.93
CA ARG A 342 113.66 70.14 -14.27
C ARG A 342 113.93 71.65 -14.26
N LYS A 343 113.04 72.44 -13.66
CA LYS A 343 113.21 73.90 -13.53
C LYS A 343 114.48 74.25 -12.74
N ALA A 344 114.77 73.54 -11.65
CA ALA A 344 115.99 73.72 -10.85
C ALA A 344 117.29 73.38 -11.61
N LYS A 345 117.24 72.54 -12.65
CA LYS A 345 118.38 72.28 -13.55
C LYS A 345 118.47 73.31 -14.69
N VAL A 346 117.33 73.66 -15.27
CA VAL A 346 117.25 74.55 -16.45
C VAL A 346 117.51 76.01 -16.08
N VAL A 347 116.96 76.51 -14.97
CA VAL A 347 117.11 77.93 -14.56
C VAL A 347 118.57 78.29 -14.27
N PRO A 348 119.34 77.51 -13.47
CA PRO A 348 120.77 77.78 -13.30
C PRO A 348 121.58 77.55 -14.58
N LYS A 349 121.18 76.63 -15.46
CA LYS A 349 121.82 76.46 -16.78
C LYS A 349 121.67 77.73 -17.63
N TYR A 350 120.46 78.28 -17.74
CA TYR A 350 120.21 79.54 -18.45
C TYR A 350 120.86 80.74 -17.76
N TRP A 351 120.85 80.80 -16.42
CA TRP A 351 121.54 81.85 -15.68
C TRP A 351 123.06 81.78 -15.84
N ARG A 352 123.66 80.58 -15.81
CA ARG A 352 125.08 80.37 -16.11
C ARG A 352 125.41 80.82 -17.53
N TRP A 353 124.60 80.43 -18.52
CA TRP A 353 124.74 80.90 -19.90
C TRP A 353 124.66 82.42 -20.01
N TYR A 354 123.68 83.06 -19.36
CA TYR A 354 123.53 84.52 -19.34
C TYR A 354 124.71 85.21 -18.63
N SER A 355 125.18 84.68 -17.50
CA SER A 355 126.33 85.21 -16.76
C SER A 355 127.65 85.08 -17.55
N LEU A 356 127.80 84.02 -18.36
CA LEU A 356 128.90 83.83 -19.28
C LEU A 356 128.79 84.81 -20.46
N SER A 357 127.62 84.96 -21.06
CA SER A 357 127.37 85.92 -22.13
C SER A 357 127.63 87.37 -21.71
N LYS A 358 127.42 87.71 -20.44
CA LYS A 358 127.71 89.04 -19.87
C LYS A 358 129.18 89.24 -19.44
N LYS A 359 129.96 88.16 -19.35
CA LYS A 359 131.42 88.19 -19.07
C LYS A 359 132.26 88.28 -20.35
N TYR A 360 131.68 87.96 -21.51
CA TYR A 360 132.31 87.97 -22.83
C TYR A 360 131.65 88.99 -23.80
N ALA A 361 130.88 89.93 -23.26
CA ALA A 361 130.38 91.13 -23.91
C ALA A 361 130.90 92.33 -23.10
#